data_AF-A0A485LWJ5-F1
#
_entry.id   AF-A0A485LWJ5-F1
#
_cell.length_a   1.000
_cell.length_b   1.000
_cell.length_c   1.000
_cell.angle_alpha   90.00
_cell.angle_beta   90.00
_cell.angle_gamma   90.00
#
_symmetry.space_group_name_H-M   'P 1'
#
loop_
_entity.id
_entity.type
_entity.pdbx_description
1 polymer ?
#
loop_
_entity_poly.entity_id
_entity_poly.type
_entity_poly.pdbx_seq_one_letter_code
_entity_poly.pdbx_strand_id
1 'polypeptide(L)' 'MFAEKMPGIDMISLGPTIEQAHSPSERVLAPTVKKMWVLLTAILNRLTDHPAA' A
#
# COMPACT_ATOMS: atom_id res chain seq x y z
N MET A 1 -0.38 5.34 -17.85
CA MET A 1 -0.52 5.31 -16.37
C MET A 1 -1.90 4.77 -15.97
N PHE A 2 -2.12 4.20 -14.77
CA PHE A 2 -3.45 3.70 -14.37
C PHE A 2 -4.56 4.76 -14.48
N ALA A 3 -4.30 6.00 -14.04
CA ALA A 3 -5.25 7.09 -14.14
C ALA A 3 -5.66 7.45 -15.59
N GLU A 4 -4.80 7.19 -16.59
CA GLU A 4 -5.17 7.38 -18.01
C GLU A 4 -6.19 6.35 -18.48
N LYS A 5 -6.19 5.15 -17.89
CA LYS A 5 -7.11 4.06 -18.24
C LYS A 5 -8.37 4.06 -17.38
N MET A 6 -8.31 4.68 -16.20
CA MET A 6 -9.41 4.75 -15.24
C MET A 6 -9.60 6.20 -14.75
N PRO A 7 -10.27 7.06 -15.53
CA PRO A 7 -10.55 8.43 -15.11
C PRO A 7 -11.35 8.45 -13.80
N GLY A 8 -10.95 9.29 -12.85
CA GLY A 8 -11.63 9.42 -11.55
C GLY A 8 -11.25 8.36 -10.52
N ILE A 9 -10.26 7.51 -10.77
CA ILE A 9 -9.75 6.60 -9.74
C ILE A 9 -8.96 7.36 -8.67
N ASP A 10 -9.39 7.25 -7.41
CA ASP A 10 -8.60 7.69 -6.26
C ASP A 10 -7.53 6.63 -5.95
N MET A 11 -6.28 7.07 -5.89
CA MET A 11 -5.13 6.17 -5.72
C MET A 11 -4.11 6.72 -4.74
N ILE A 12 -3.57 5.82 -3.93
CA ILE A 12 -2.39 6.04 -3.10
C ILE A 12 -1.42 4.87 -3.26
N SER A 13 -0.13 5.13 -3.05
CA SER A 13 0.91 4.10 -3.05
C SER A 13 1.52 3.99 -1.65
N LEU A 14 1.59 2.77 -1.10
CA LEU A 14 2.19 2.48 0.19
C LEU A 14 2.81 1.08 0.18
N GLY A 15 3.80 0.86 1.05
CA GLY A 15 4.50 -0.41 1.15
C GLY A 15 5.41 -0.46 2.38
N PRO A 16 6.00 -1.64 2.68
CA PRO A 16 7.01 -1.75 3.71
C PRO A 16 8.32 -1.09 3.26
N THR A 17 9.27 -0.94 4.17
CA THR A 17 10.62 -0.47 3.83
C THR A 17 11.40 -1.59 3.16
N ILE A 18 11.69 -1.40 1.87
CA ILE A 18 12.52 -2.28 1.05
C ILE A 18 13.76 -1.49 0.64
N GLU A 19 14.93 -2.10 0.76
CA GLU A 19 16.21 -1.50 0.38
C GLU A 19 16.90 -2.35 -0.69
N GLN A 20 17.66 -1.71 -1.58
CA GLN A 20 18.42 -2.38 -2.65
C GLN A 20 17.54 -3.22 -3.59
N ALA A 21 16.32 -2.74 -3.86
CA ALA A 21 15.39 -3.40 -4.79
C ALA A 21 16.04 -3.65 -6.15
N HIS A 22 15.73 -4.78 -6.77
CA HIS A 22 16.29 -5.24 -8.05
C HIS A 22 17.78 -5.60 -8.01
N SER A 23 18.31 -5.93 -6.83
CA SER A 23 19.68 -6.43 -6.67
C SER A 23 19.70 -7.75 -5.89
N PRO A 24 20.78 -8.54 -5.97
CA PRO A 24 20.96 -9.70 -5.09
C PRO A 24 21.02 -9.35 -3.59
N SER A 25 21.20 -8.07 -3.25
CA SER A 25 21.22 -7.55 -1.88
C SER A 25 19.87 -7.00 -1.43
N GLU A 26 18.82 -7.18 -2.24
CA GLU A 26 17.45 -6.77 -1.91
C GLU A 26 17.01 -7.37 -0.58
N ARG A 27 16.50 -6.52 0.29
CA ARG A 27 16.06 -6.91 1.63
C ARG A 27 14.89 -6.06 2.07
N VAL A 28 14.05 -6.66 2.90
CA VAL A 28 12.91 -6.00 3.53
C VAL A 28 13.12 -5.89 5.03
N LEU A 29 12.82 -4.72 5.59
CA LEU A 29 12.87 -4.52 7.03
C LEU A 29 11.62 -5.14 7.68
N ALA A 30 11.75 -6.35 8.22
CA ALA A 30 10.65 -7.15 8.79
C ALA A 30 9.63 -6.38 9.67
N PRO A 31 10.01 -5.51 10.64
CA PRO A 31 9.03 -4.80 11.45
C PRO A 31 8.13 -3.84 10.65
N THR A 32 8.57 -3.38 9.47
CA THR A 32 7.78 -2.49 8.61
C THR A 32 6.72 -3.24 7.80
N VAL A 33 6.90 -4.54 7.57
CA VAL A 33 5.88 -5.40 6.97
C VAL A 33 4.64 -5.47 7.86
N LYS A 34 4.83 -5.67 9.17
CA LYS A 34 3.73 -5.66 10.14
C LYS A 34 3.02 -4.30 10.18
N LYS A 35 3.78 -3.20 10.17
CA LYS A 35 3.19 -1.84 10.14
C LYS A 35 2.36 -1.60 8.89
N MET A 36 2.88 -1.99 7.71
CA MET A 36 2.15 -1.90 6.45
C MET A 36 0.86 -2.71 6.49
N TRP A 37 0.90 -3.95 7.00
CA TRP A 37 -0.28 -4.80 7.09
C TRP A 37 -1.38 -4.22 7.99
N VAL A 38 -1.00 -3.71 9.16
CA VAL A 38 -1.94 -3.05 10.09
C VAL A 38 -2.57 -1.83 9.45
N LEU A 39 -1.79 -1.00 8.74
CA LEU A 39 -2.32 0.18 8.06
C LEU A 39 -3.28 -0.20 6.92
N LEU A 40 -2.89 -1.17 6.08
CA LEU A 40 -3.72 -1.63 4.96
C LEU A 40 -5.09 -2.12 5.44
N THR A 41 -5.09 -3.02 6.43
CA THR A 41 -6.33 -3.58 6.98
C THR A 41 -7.18 -2.51 7.70
N ALA A 42 -6.56 -1.56 8.39
CA ALA A 42 -7.28 -0.43 8.99
C ALA A 42 -7.96 0.48 7.94
N ILE A 43 -7.29 0.75 6.82
CA ILE A 43 -7.87 1.50 5.69
C ILE A 43 -9.07 0.75 5.12
N LEU A 44 -8.92 -0.54 4.83
CA LEU A 44 -10.00 -1.36 4.28
C LEU A 44 -11.20 -1.40 5.22
N ASN A 45 -11.00 -1.68 6.51
CA ASN A 45 -12.09 -1.70 7.49
C ASN A 45 -12.81 -0.35 7.56
N ARG A 46 -12.06 0.75 7.58
CA ARG A 46 -12.65 2.10 7.60
C ARG A 46 -13.50 2.38 6.36
N LEU A 47 -13.08 1.92 5.18
CA LEU A 47 -13.81 2.11 3.93
C LEU A 47 -15.02 1.16 3.81
N THR A 48 -15.01 0.02 4.49
CA THR A 48 -16.16 -0.91 4.50
C THR A 48 -17.19 -0.55 5.55
N ASP A 49 -16.79 0.04 6.69
CA ASP A 49 -17.69 0.43 7.78
C ASP A 49 -18.46 1.74 7.48
N HIS A 50 -17.93 2.53 6.56
CA HIS A 50 -18.59 3.72 6.01
C HIS A 50 -18.51 3.64 4.49
N PRO A 51 -19.58 3.23 3.77
CA PRO A 51 -19.57 3.36 2.32
C PRO A 51 -19.27 4.82 2.02
N ALA A 52 -18.19 5.06 1.27
CA ALA A 52 -17.82 6.39 0.82
C ALA A 52 -19.07 7.04 0.21
N ALA A 53 -19.44 8.21 0.74
CA ALA A 53 -20.55 9.01 0.25
C ALA A 53 -20.31 9.46 -1.20
#